data_AF-A0A957ZCW9-F1
#
_entry.id   AF-A0A957ZCW9-F1
#
_cell.length_a   1.000
_cell.length_b   1.000
_cell.length_c   1.000
_cell.angle_alpha   90.00
_cell.angle_beta   90.00
_cell.angle_gamma   90.00
#
_symmetry.space_group_name_H-M   'P 1'
#
loop_
_entity.id
_entity.type
_entity.pdbx_description
1 polymer ?
#
loop_
_entity_poly.entity_id
_entity_poly.type
_entity_poly.pdbx_seq_one_letter_code
_entity_poly.pdbx_strand_id
1 'polypeptide(L)' 'NLTQSAGYDQPLAPGHVITVEPGVYYPDRSFGVRIEDAVAINEAGELIWLTDYPYDLVIPMKSAES' A
#
# COMPACT_ATOMS: atom_id res chain seq x y z
N ASN A 1 -11.91 15.66 -10.65
CA ASN A 1 -11.91 15.25 -9.23
C ASN A 1 -12.69 13.96 -9.07
N LEU A 2 -12.01 12.81 -9.15
CA LEU A 2 -12.61 11.47 -9.08
C LEU A 2 -12.26 10.73 -7.78
N THR A 3 -11.75 11.42 -6.75
CA THR A 3 -11.17 10.79 -5.55
C THR A 3 -12.10 10.68 -4.35
N GLN A 4 -13.42 10.74 -4.55
CA GLN A 4 -14.36 10.46 -3.47
C GLN A 4 -15.31 9.36 -3.91
N SER A 5 -14.89 8.10 -3.75
CA SER A 5 -15.83 6.99 -3.74
C SER A 5 -16.70 7.16 -2.48
N ALA A 6 -17.99 7.40 -2.66
CA ALA A 6 -18.94 7.38 -1.55
C ALA A 6 -18.95 5.96 -0.95
N GLY A 7 -18.64 5.81 0.35
CA GLY A 7 -18.78 4.52 1.04
C GLY A 7 -17.88 4.22 2.24
N TYR A 8 -16.86 5.04 2.54
CA TYR A 8 -15.90 4.74 3.62
C TYR A 8 -16.02 5.71 4.80
N ASP A 9 -17.19 5.74 5.44
CA ASP A 9 -17.45 6.58 6.62
C ASP A 9 -17.13 5.85 7.94
N GLN A 10 -16.68 4.60 7.88
CA GLN A 10 -16.30 3.83 9.06
C GLN A 10 -14.92 4.27 9.56
N PRO A 11 -14.81 4.78 10.80
CA PRO A 11 -13.51 5.12 11.38
C PRO A 11 -12.62 3.88 11.54
N LEU A 12 -11.32 4.07 11.35
CA LEU A 12 -10.33 3.05 11.70
C LEU A 12 -10.29 2.88 13.23
N ALA A 13 -10.16 1.63 13.68
CA ALA A 13 -10.15 1.27 15.10
C ALA A 13 -9.04 0.24 15.37
N PRO A 14 -8.58 0.10 16.62
CA PRO A 14 -7.63 -0.94 17.02
C PRO A 14 -8.03 -2.33 16.51
N GLY A 15 -7.04 -3.09 16.06
CA GLY A 15 -7.23 -4.43 15.49
C GLY A 15 -7.60 -4.45 14.00
N HIS A 16 -7.94 -3.30 13.40
CA HIS A 16 -8.06 -3.23 11.94
C HIS A 16 -6.69 -3.40 11.27
N VAL A 17 -6.69 -4.09 10.13
CA VAL A 17 -5.56 -4.19 9.21
C VAL A 17 -6.04 -3.78 7.83
N ILE A 18 -5.35 -2.83 7.21
CA ILE A 18 -5.71 -2.24 5.92
C ILE A 18 -4.50 -2.24 4.98
N THR A 19 -4.76 -2.07 3.69
CA THR A 19 -3.72 -1.83 2.68
C THR A 19 -3.71 -0.36 2.27
N VAL A 20 -2.52 0.19 2.07
CA VAL A 20 -2.30 1.49 1.43
C VAL A 20 -1.70 1.21 0.07
N GLU A 21 -2.50 1.37 -1.00
CA GLU A 21 -2.16 0.84 -2.33
C GLU A 21 -2.24 1.85 -3.51
N PRO A 22 -1.55 3.00 -3.44
CA PRO A 22 -1.56 3.97 -4.53
C PRO A 22 -0.96 3.39 -5.82
N GLY A 23 -1.70 3.52 -6.92
CA GLY A 23 -1.29 3.06 -8.26
C GLY A 23 -1.31 4.17 -9.30
N VAL A 24 -0.32 4.15 -10.20
CA VAL A 24 -0.28 4.97 -11.42
C VAL A 24 -0.33 4.05 -12.63
N TYR A 25 -1.25 4.33 -13.55
CA TYR A 25 -1.50 3.49 -14.72
C TYR A 25 -1.19 4.27 -15.99
N TYR A 26 -0.51 3.63 -16.94
CA TYR A 26 -0.14 4.19 -18.24
C TYR A 26 -0.78 3.36 -19.37
N PRO A 27 -2.07 3.58 -19.68
CA PRO A 27 -2.78 2.80 -20.69
C PRO A 27 -2.08 2.77 -22.05
N ASP A 28 -1.56 3.92 -22.50
CA ASP A 28 -0.86 4.05 -23.79
C ASP A 28 0.47 3.27 -23.84
N ARG A 29 1.00 2.86 -22.68
CA ARG A 29 2.23 2.07 -22.55
C ARG A 29 1.97 0.64 -22.09
N SER A 30 0.70 0.25 -21.93
CA SER A 30 0.27 -1.09 -21.50
C SER A 30 0.88 -1.57 -20.18
N PHE A 31 1.17 -0.66 -19.24
CA PHE A 31 1.62 -1.03 -17.88
C PHE A 31 1.11 -0.08 -16.80
N GLY A 32 1.18 -0.52 -15.55
CA GLY A 32 0.93 0.28 -14.35
C GLY A 32 1.93 -0.07 -13.26
N VAL A 33 2.09 0.83 -12.30
CA VAL A 33 2.94 0.65 -11.13
C VAL A 33 2.09 0.92 -9.90
N ARG A 34 2.17 0.02 -8.91
CA ARG A 34 1.50 0.15 -7.63
C ARG A 34 2.48 -0.19 -6.53
N ILE A 35 2.47 0.61 -5.47
CA ILE A 35 3.14 0.31 -4.22
C ILE A 35 2.04 -0.05 -3.23
N GLU A 36 2.24 -1.11 -2.47
CA GLU A 36 1.24 -1.61 -1.52
C GLU A 36 1.90 -1.97 -0.20
N ASP A 37 1.38 -1.40 0.87
CA ASP A 37 1.82 -1.68 2.24
C ASP A 37 0.64 -2.13 3.10
N ALA A 38 0.89 -3.09 3.98
CA ALA A 38 -0.06 -3.50 5.02
C ALA A 38 0.19 -2.70 6.30
N VAL A 39 -0.87 -2.13 6.87
CA VAL A 39 -0.82 -1.30 8.07
C VAL A 39 -1.86 -1.78 9.07
N ALA A 40 -1.45 -1.99 10.32
CA ALA A 40 -2.33 -2.30 11.44
C ALA A 40 -2.55 -1.06 12.32
N ILE A 41 -3.70 -1.00 13.01
CA ILE A 41 -3.97 -0.02 14.05
C ILE A 41 -3.81 -0.72 15.41
N ASN A 42 -2.87 -0.27 16.23
CA ASN A 42 -2.64 -0.83 17.56
C ASN A 42 -3.66 -0.30 18.60
N GLU A 43 -3.62 -0.83 19.82
CA GLU A 43 -4.51 -0.41 20.92
C GLU A 43 -4.36 1.06 21.33
N ALA A 44 -3.22 1.69 21.05
CA ALA A 44 -3.00 3.12 21.26
C ALA A 44 -3.55 3.99 20.11
N GLY A 45 -4.09 3.37 19.04
CA GLY A 45 -4.56 4.05 17.84
C GLY A 45 -3.46 4.44 16.85
N GLU A 46 -2.25 3.92 17.03
CA GLU A 46 -1.10 4.21 16.17
C GLU A 46 -1.04 3.26 14.97
N LEU A 47 -0.50 3.76 13.86
CA LEU A 47 -0.26 2.97 12.65
C LEU A 47 1.04 2.17 12.79
N ILE A 48 0.94 0.86 12.57
CA ILE A 48 2.07 -0.07 12.55
C ILE A 48 2.23 -0.61 11.14
N TRP A 49 3.36 -0.29 10.50
CA TRP A 49 3.71 -0.82 9.19
C TRP A 49 4.14 -2.28 9.33
N LEU A 50 3.47 -3.17 8.60
CA LEU A 50 3.75 -4.61 8.59
C LEU A 50 4.66 -5.02 7.43
N THR A 51 4.80 -4.13 6.43
CA THR A 51 5.70 -4.30 5.31
C THR A 51 6.98 -3.51 5.56
N ASP A 52 8.13 -4.19 5.52
CA ASP A 52 9.45 -3.57 5.58
C ASP A 52 10.19 -3.87 4.27
N TYR A 53 10.05 -2.98 3.30
CA TYR A 53 10.67 -3.10 2.00
C TYR A 53 11.12 -1.71 1.48
N PRO A 54 12.29 -1.61 0.82
CA PRO A 54 12.77 -0.33 0.31
C PRO A 54 11.85 0.22 -0.79
N TYR A 55 11.66 1.55 -0.78
CA TYR A 55 10.94 2.29 -1.81
C TYR A 55 11.88 2.81 -2.92
N ASP A 56 13.02 2.17 -3.11
CA ASP A 56 13.95 2.51 -4.18
C ASP A 56 13.32 2.24 -5.55
N LEU A 57 13.45 3.16 -6.50
CA LEU A 57 12.92 2.96 -7.86
C LEU A 57 13.67 1.88 -8.65
N VAL A 58 14.90 1.60 -8.24
CA VAL A 58 15.75 0.55 -8.81
C VAL A 58 16.03 -0.44 -7.71
N ILE A 59 15.32 -1.55 -7.74
CA ILE A 59 15.42 -2.56 -6.70
C ILE A 59 16.35 -3.68 -7.19
N PRO A 60 17.51 -3.89 -6.55
CA PRO A 60 18.36 -5.02 -6.89
C PRO A 60 17.63 -6.30 -6.52
N MET A 61 17.21 -7.06 -7.53
CA MET A 61 16.69 -8.41 -7.30
C MET A 61 17.83 -9.28 -6.77
N LYS A 62 17.62 -9.88 -5.59
CA LYS A 62 18.42 -11.05 -5.22
C LYS A 62 18.20 -12.09 -6.31
N SER A 63 19.28 -12.57 -6.92
CA SER A 63 19.19 -13.76 -7.77
C SER A 63 18.54 -14.86 -6.95
N ALA A 64 17.57 -15.56 -7.53
CA ALA A 64 17.09 -16.79 -6.92
C ALA A 64 18.31 -17.72 -6.80
N GLU A 65 18.85 -17.88 -5.59
CA GLU A 65 19.76 -18.97 -5.33
C GLU A 65 18.97 -20.27 -5.58
N SER A 66 19.51 -21.10 -6.47
CA SER A 66 18.98 -22.43 -6.79
C SER A 66 19.32 -23.44 -5.70
#